data_AF-A0A2P8I2E2-F1
#
_entry.id   AF-A0A2P8I2E2-F1
#
_cell.length_a   1.000
_cell.length_b   1.000
_cell.length_c   1.000
_cell.angle_alpha   90.00
_cell.angle_beta   90.00
_cell.angle_gamma   90.00
#
_symmetry.space_group_name_H-M   'P 1'
#
loop_
_entity.id
_entity.type
_entity.pdbx_description
1 polymer ?
#
loop_
_entity_poly.entity_id
_entity_poly.type
_entity_poly.pdbx_seq_one_letter_code
_entity_poly.pdbx_strand_id
1 'polypeptide(L)'
;MDPMRYRVELESLLEDSPLSDPGVIGDVRGLLDAGEYALAFDTMCSWIYEDDLLVGLSYYERLARMSEVMGSERLVERIRELVSEDG
;
A
#
# COMPACT_ATOMS: atom_id res chain seq x y z
N MET A 1 14.23 -8.67 4.37
CA MET A 1 14.50 -8.13 3.03
C MET A 1 15.45 -6.94 3.20
N ASP A 2 16.24 -6.60 2.19
CA ASP A 2 17.14 -5.43 2.25
C ASP A 2 16.35 -4.12 2.12
N PRO A 3 16.75 -3.01 2.80
CA PRO A 3 16.01 -1.75 2.80
C PRO A 3 15.79 -1.15 1.40
N MET A 4 16.74 -1.36 0.48
CA MET A 4 16.60 -0.91 -0.91
C MET A 4 15.53 -1.68 -1.68
N ARG A 5 15.25 -2.95 -1.31
CA ARG A 5 14.15 -3.72 -1.90
C ARG A 5 12.80 -3.26 -1.36
N TYR A 6 12.71 -2.85 -0.11
CA TYR A 6 11.46 -2.29 0.44
C TYR A 6 11.02 -1.03 -0.28
N ARG A 7 11.96 -0.11 -0.53
CA ARG A 7 11.67 1.10 -1.28
C ARG A 7 11.10 0.78 -2.67
N VAL A 8 11.79 -0.05 -3.45
CA VAL A 8 11.37 -0.39 -4.82
C VAL A 8 9.99 -1.04 -4.85
N GLU A 9 9.73 -1.99 -3.95
CA GLU A 9 8.44 -2.66 -3.90
C GLU A 9 7.30 -1.73 -3.46
N LEU A 10 7.55 -0.82 -2.51
CA LEU A 10 6.58 0.17 -2.06
C LEU A 10 6.34 1.27 -3.09
N GLU A 11 7.37 1.71 -3.81
CA GLU A 11 7.23 2.63 -4.95
C GLU A 11 6.35 1.99 -6.02
N SER A 12 6.60 0.73 -6.36
CA SER A 12 5.79 0.01 -7.34
C SER A 12 4.34 -0.21 -6.87
N LEU A 13 4.12 -0.47 -5.58
CA LEU A 13 2.76 -0.53 -5.01
C LEU A 13 2.07 0.83 -5.11
N LEU A 14 2.76 1.92 -4.83
CA LEU A 14 2.18 3.26 -4.94
C LEU A 14 1.81 3.61 -6.38
N GLU A 15 2.63 3.23 -7.36
CA GLU A 15 2.37 3.46 -8.78
C GLU A 15 1.16 2.66 -9.31
N ASP A 16 0.96 1.43 -8.84
CA ASP A 16 -0.20 0.59 -9.19
C ASP A 16 -1.43 0.87 -8.30
N SER A 17 -1.31 1.74 -7.29
CA SER A 17 -2.40 1.97 -6.33
C SER A 17 -3.58 2.72 -6.94
N PRO A 18 -4.81 2.54 -6.41
CA PRO A 18 -5.95 3.35 -6.81
C PRO A 18 -5.91 4.78 -6.25
N LEU A 19 -4.87 5.15 -5.49
CA LEU A 19 -4.74 6.48 -4.90
C LEU A 19 -4.59 7.51 -6.02
N SER A 20 -5.46 8.51 -6.01
CA SER A 20 -5.46 9.60 -7.00
C SER A 20 -5.21 10.98 -6.38
N ASP A 21 -5.33 11.11 -5.05
CA ASP A 21 -5.05 12.36 -4.36
C ASP A 21 -3.54 12.66 -4.36
N PRO A 22 -3.11 13.79 -4.95
CA PRO A 22 -1.69 14.12 -5.07
C PRO A 22 -1.04 14.46 -3.71
N GLY A 23 -1.82 14.89 -2.71
CA GLY A 23 -1.33 15.12 -1.36
C GLY A 23 -0.95 13.81 -0.69
N VAL A 24 -1.85 12.82 -0.74
CA VAL A 24 -1.59 11.47 -0.21
C VAL A 24 -0.39 10.82 -0.90
N ILE A 25 -0.32 10.87 -2.23
CA ILE A 25 0.83 10.34 -2.99
C ILE A 25 2.13 11.04 -2.58
N GLY A 26 2.09 12.36 -2.39
CA GLY A 26 3.24 13.14 -1.93
C GLY A 26 3.71 12.74 -0.55
N ASP A 27 2.79 12.55 0.39
CA ASP A 27 3.09 12.13 1.77
C ASP A 27 3.74 10.74 1.80
N VAL A 28 3.17 9.77 1.06
CA VAL A 28 3.75 8.42 0.96
C VAL A 28 5.16 8.48 0.38
N ARG A 29 5.39 9.26 -0.69
CA ARG A 29 6.75 9.44 -1.27
C ARG A 29 7.72 10.07 -0.27
N GLY A 30 7.27 11.07 0.49
CA GLY A 30 8.07 11.68 1.55
C GLY A 30 8.51 10.67 2.62
N LEU A 31 7.61 9.76 3.01
CA LEU A 31 7.92 8.68 3.95
C LEU A 31 8.92 7.67 3.37
N LEU A 32 8.78 7.31 2.09
CA LEU A 32 9.73 6.43 1.41
C LEU A 32 11.14 7.03 1.31
N ASP A 33 11.24 8.33 1.04
CA ASP A 33 12.53 9.05 1.02
C ASP A 33 13.14 9.19 2.43
N ALA A 34 12.31 9.29 3.46
CA ALA A 34 12.76 9.28 4.86
C ALA A 34 13.19 7.89 5.36
N GLY A 35 12.89 6.82 4.61
CA GLY A 35 13.14 5.43 5.03
C GLY A 35 12.09 4.87 6.00
N GLU A 36 10.98 5.58 6.19
CA GLU A 36 9.87 5.20 7.07
C GLU A 36 8.91 4.24 6.33
N TYR A 37 9.42 3.08 5.91
CA TYR A 37 8.73 2.16 5.00
C TYR A 37 7.42 1.58 5.57
N ALA A 38 7.42 1.21 6.86
CA ALA A 38 6.22 0.70 7.51
C ALA A 38 5.13 1.77 7.59
N LEU A 39 5.51 3.01 7.91
CA LEU A 39 4.57 4.13 7.97
C LEU A 39 4.05 4.50 6.58
N ALA A 40 4.90 4.46 5.55
CA ALA A 40 4.47 4.65 4.16
C ALA A 40 3.42 3.61 3.75
N PHE A 41 3.67 2.34 4.08
CA PHE A 41 2.73 1.24 3.79
C PHE A 41 1.41 1.40 4.55
N ASP A 42 1.47 1.70 5.85
CA ASP A 42 0.29 1.92 6.69
C ASP A 42 -0.56 3.10 6.18
N THR A 43 0.10 4.17 5.75
CA THR A 43 -0.55 5.35 5.17
C THR A 43 -1.32 4.95 3.91
N MET A 44 -0.69 4.24 2.97
CA MET A 44 -1.37 3.75 1.77
C MET A 44 -2.59 2.89 2.10
N CYS A 45 -2.42 1.91 3.01
CA CYS A 45 -3.48 0.99 3.37
C CYS A 45 -4.66 1.70 4.04
N SER A 46 -4.37 2.70 4.89
CA SER A 46 -5.40 3.48 5.58
C SER A 46 -6.22 4.27 4.57
N TRP A 47 -5.57 4.99 3.64
CA TRP A 47 -6.28 5.75 2.61
C TRP A 47 -7.10 4.88 1.66
N ILE A 48 -6.57 3.72 1.25
CA ILE A 48 -7.32 2.77 0.42
C ILE A 48 -8.61 2.33 1.12
N TYR A 49 -8.53 2.05 2.42
CA TYR A 49 -9.68 1.60 3.19
C TYR A 49 -10.65 2.74 3.52
N GLU A 50 -10.15 3.89 3.96
CA GLU A 50 -10.94 5.03 4.42
C GLU A 50 -11.71 5.71 3.28
N ASP A 51 -11.20 5.65 2.06
CA ASP A 51 -11.84 6.20 0.86
C ASP A 51 -12.59 5.13 0.03
N ASP A 52 -12.76 3.92 0.60
CA ASP A 52 -13.46 2.78 -0.03
C ASP A 52 -12.95 2.47 -1.46
N LEU A 53 -11.62 2.56 -1.66
CA LEU A 53 -11.01 2.38 -2.97
C LEU A 53 -10.97 0.91 -3.36
N LEU A 54 -11.66 0.57 -4.44
CA LEU A 54 -11.64 -0.77 -5.01
C LEU A 54 -10.25 -1.12 -5.52
N VAL A 55 -9.80 -2.33 -5.20
CA VAL A 55 -8.52 -2.88 -5.65
C VAL A 55 -8.72 -4.19 -6.40
N GLY A 56 -7.89 -4.44 -7.40
CA GLY A 56 -7.84 -5.73 -8.07
C GLY A 56 -7.19 -6.81 -7.20
N LEU A 57 -7.56 -8.08 -7.43
CA LEU A 57 -7.03 -9.21 -6.67
C LEU A 57 -5.49 -9.27 -6.68
N SER A 58 -4.87 -9.09 -7.85
CA SER A 58 -3.40 -9.14 -7.97
C SER A 58 -2.70 -8.02 -7.18
N TYR A 59 -3.32 -6.85 -7.08
CA TYR A 59 -2.79 -5.75 -6.25
C TYR A 59 -2.93 -6.08 -4.77
N TYR A 60 -4.10 -6.58 -4.36
CA TYR A 60 -4.33 -7.04 -2.99
C TYR A 60 -3.35 -8.14 -2.55
N GLU A 61 -3.05 -9.11 -3.41
CA GLU A 61 -2.07 -10.17 -3.09
C GLU A 61 -0.66 -9.60 -2.84
N ARG A 62 -0.27 -8.54 -3.56
CA ARG A 62 0.99 -7.84 -3.33
C ARG A 62 0.98 -7.07 -2.01
N LEU A 63 -0.13 -6.39 -1.68
CA LEU A 63 -0.32 -5.75 -0.38
C LEU A 63 -0.21 -6.78 0.76
N ALA A 64 -0.87 -7.94 0.63
CA ALA A 64 -0.85 -8.99 1.64
C ALA A 64 0.59 -9.47 1.93
N ARG A 65 1.36 -9.77 0.88
CA ARG A 65 2.77 -10.17 1.04
C ARG A 65 3.62 -9.08 1.69
N MET A 66 3.39 -7.82 1.32
CA MET A 66 4.14 -6.72 1.91
C MET A 66 3.77 -6.53 3.40
N SER A 67 2.50 -6.72 3.75
CA SER A 67 2.01 -6.58 5.12
C SER A 67 2.63 -7.59 6.08
N GLU A 68 2.90 -8.82 5.64
CA GLU A 68 3.64 -9.83 6.42
C GLU A 68 5.05 -9.36 6.78
N VAL A 69 5.65 -8.53 5.91
CA VAL A 69 7.00 -8.01 6.14
C VAL A 69 6.99 -6.73 6.98
N MET A 70 5.94 -5.91 6.85
CA MET A 70 5.79 -4.65 7.58
C MET A 70 5.13 -4.82 8.96
N GLY A 71 4.47 -5.96 9.22
CA GLY A 71 3.72 -6.20 10.46
C GLY A 71 2.35 -5.51 10.49
N SER A 72 1.76 -5.32 9.31
CA SER A 72 0.54 -4.52 9.09
C SER A 72 -0.61 -5.35 8.53
N GLU A 73 -0.61 -6.67 8.78
CA GLU A 73 -1.55 -7.63 8.19
C GLU A 73 -3.01 -7.23 8.47
N ARG A 74 -3.28 -6.72 9.68
CA ARG A 74 -4.63 -6.30 10.10
C ARG A 74 -5.21 -5.15 9.27
N LEU A 75 -4.36 -4.28 8.73
CA LEU A 75 -4.81 -3.19 7.85
C LEU A 75 -5.22 -3.76 6.49
N VAL A 76 -4.39 -4.66 5.95
CA VAL A 76 -4.68 -5.31 4.66
C VAL A 76 -5.88 -6.24 4.74
N GLU A 77 -6.10 -6.93 5.87
CA GLU A 77 -7.29 -7.77 6.06
C GLU A 77 -8.60 -7.00 5.84
N ARG A 78 -8.64 -5.70 6.18
CA ARG A 78 -9.83 -4.85 5.94
C ARG A 78 -10.00 -4.50 4.47
N ILE A 79 -8.90 -4.25 3.76
CA ILE A 79 -8.91 -3.97 2.31
C ILE A 79 -9.45 -5.16 1.52
N ARG A 80 -9.41 -6.38 2.08
CA ARG A 80 -10.00 -7.56 1.45
C ARG A 80 -11.47 -7.36 1.07
N GLU A 81 -12.21 -6.58 1.85
CA GLU A 81 -13.63 -6.27 1.58
C GLU A 81 -13.82 -5.40 0.33
N LEU A 82 -12.76 -4.72 -0.12
CA LEU A 82 -12.72 -3.82 -1.28
C LEU A 82 -12.13 -4.50 -2.53
N VAL A 83 -11.83 -5.80 -2.47
CA VAL A 83 -11.30 -6.54 -3.61
C VAL A 83 -12.42 -6.82 -4.61
N SER A 84 -12.29 -6.27 -5.81
CA SER A 84 -13.20 -6.55 -6.92
C SER A 84 -12.69 -7.74 -7.74
N GLU A 85 -13.62 -8.65 -8.11
CA GLU A 85 -13.32 -9.79 -8.99
C GLU A 85 -13.18 -9.39 -10.48
N ASP A 86 -13.41 -8.12 -10.81
CA ASP A 86 -13.32 -7.58 -12.17
C ASP A 86 -12.00 -6.82 -12.34
N GLY A 87 -11.07 -7.43 -13.05
CA GLY A 87 -9.79 -6.88 -13.51
C GLY A 87 -9.44 -7.47 -14.87
#